data_AF-A0A0J7XN68-F1
#
_entry.id   AF-A0A0J7XN68-F1
#
_cell.length_a   1.000
_cell.length_b   1.000
_cell.length_c   1.000
_cell.angle_alpha   90.00
_cell.angle_beta   90.00
_cell.angle_gamma   90.00
#
_symmetry.space_group_name_H-M   'P 1'
#
loop_
_entity.id
_entity.type
_entity.pdbx_description
1 polymer ?
#
loop_
_entity_poly.entity_id
_entity_poly.type
_entity_poly.pdbx_seq_one_letter_code
_entity_poly.pdbx_strand_id
1 'polypeptide(L)'
;MSENTVNNAFRRMGYGPNEVTAHGLRTTASTLLNESGRWSPDAIERSLAHMDTNAIRGIYNRGLYWGERTAMHQWWSDYLDQLREGVEVEPLTGHAYDLRRA
;
A
#
# COMPACT_ATOMS: atom_id res chain seq x y z
N MET A 1 -15.32 6.88 -3.44
CA MET A 1 -15.22 7.45 -2.08
C MET A 1 -14.19 8.57 -2.13
N SER A 2 -14.44 9.73 -1.53
CA SER A 2 -13.47 10.83 -1.53
C SER A 2 -12.45 10.65 -0.41
N GLU A 3 -11.28 11.26 -0.57
CA GLU A 3 -10.26 11.31 0.48
C GLU A 3 -10.82 11.91 1.78
N ASN A 4 -11.63 12.96 1.67
CA ASN A 4 -12.28 13.62 2.81
C ASN A 4 -13.24 12.70 3.55
N THR A 5 -13.95 11.80 2.86
CA THR A 5 -14.82 10.81 3.52
C THR A 5 -14.00 9.92 4.46
N VAL A 6 -12.85 9.42 3.99
CA VAL A 6 -11.97 8.54 4.77
C VAL A 6 -11.28 9.31 5.90
N ASN A 7 -10.76 10.51 5.62
CA ASN A 7 -10.16 11.38 6.63
C ASN A 7 -11.15 11.70 7.76
N ASN A 8 -12.41 12.01 7.44
CA ASN A 8 -13.45 12.24 8.44
C ASN A 8 -13.77 11.00 9.28
N ALA A 9 -13.62 9.79 8.74
CA ALA A 9 -13.74 8.56 9.54
C ALA A 9 -12.60 8.48 10.57
N PHE A 10 -11.36 8.80 10.18
CA PHE A 10 -10.22 8.88 11.11
C PHE A 10 -10.47 9.91 12.22
N ARG A 11 -11.01 11.09 11.90
CA ARG A 11 -11.37 12.10 12.91
C ARG A 11 -12.37 11.57 13.93
N ARG A 12 -13.37 10.81 13.48
CA ARG A 12 -14.38 10.20 14.37
C ARG A 12 -13.81 9.09 15.26
N MET A 13 -12.73 8.43 14.84
CA MET A 13 -12.02 7.43 15.63
C MET A 13 -11.02 8.04 16.62
N GLY A 14 -10.88 9.38 16.65
CA GLY A 14 -10.01 10.09 17.60
C GLY A 14 -8.63 10.46 17.05
N TYR A 15 -8.30 10.12 15.80
CA TYR A 15 -7.02 10.48 15.21
C TYR A 15 -6.98 11.97 14.82
N GLY A 16 -5.89 12.64 15.18
CA GLY A 16 -5.58 14.02 14.86
C GLY A 16 -5.18 14.25 13.40
N PRO A 17 -5.33 15.48 12.87
CA PRO A 17 -5.11 15.85 11.47
C PRO A 17 -3.82 15.32 10.85
N ASN A 18 -2.75 15.30 11.65
CA ASN A 18 -1.40 14.95 11.24
C ASN A 18 -0.97 13.55 11.71
N GLU A 19 -1.85 12.79 12.37
CA GLU A 19 -1.54 11.43 12.84
C GLU A 19 -1.84 10.39 11.75
N VAL A 20 -3.05 10.45 11.17
CA VAL A 20 -3.49 9.54 10.12
C VAL A 20 -4.24 10.31 9.04
N THR A 21 -3.87 10.05 7.79
CA THR A 21 -4.55 10.54 6.59
C THR A 21 -4.66 9.42 5.56
N ALA A 22 -5.70 9.47 4.72
CA ALA A 22 -5.88 8.53 3.62
C ALA A 22 -4.72 8.59 2.61
N HIS A 23 -4.16 9.79 2.38
CA HIS A 23 -2.96 9.94 1.57
C HIS A 23 -1.74 9.27 2.23
N GLY A 24 -1.52 9.51 3.53
CA GLY A 24 -0.43 8.88 4.29
C GLY A 24 -0.47 7.36 4.24
N LEU A 25 -1.66 6.75 4.42
CA LEU A 25 -1.84 5.30 4.30
C LEU A 25 -1.50 4.79 2.89
N ARG A 26 -1.84 5.56 1.85
CA ARG A 26 -1.51 5.22 0.46
C ARG A 26 0.01 5.21 0.25
N THR A 27 0.72 6.19 0.79
CA THR A 27 2.18 6.26 0.74
C THR A 27 2.81 5.08 1.47
N THR A 28 2.36 4.77 2.69
CA THR A 28 2.83 3.62 3.47
C THR A 28 2.62 2.30 2.71
N ALA A 29 1.44 2.09 2.15
CA ALA A 29 1.14 0.88 1.36
C ALA A 29 2.04 0.79 0.11
N SER A 30 2.28 1.91 -0.59
CA SER A 30 3.17 1.93 -1.75
C SER A 30 4.60 1.53 -1.40
N THR A 31 5.19 2.14 -0.36
CA THR A 31 6.53 1.81 0.11
C THR A 31 6.64 0.33 0.45
N LEU A 32 5.70 -0.16 1.26
CA LEU A 32 5.72 -1.54 1.74
C LEU A 32 5.60 -2.56 0.60
N LEU A 33 4.67 -2.33 -0.32
CA LEU A 33 4.46 -3.24 -1.46
C LEU A 33 5.69 -3.28 -2.38
N ASN A 34 6.35 -2.13 -2.60
CA ASN A 34 7.58 -2.08 -3.38
C ASN A 34 8.74 -2.77 -2.65
N GLU A 35 8.92 -2.49 -1.35
CA GLU A 35 9.99 -3.09 -0.53
C GLU A 35 9.83 -4.60 -0.34
N SER A 36 8.60 -5.12 -0.42
CA SER A 36 8.35 -6.56 -0.33
C SER A 36 9.04 -7.35 -1.45
N GLY A 37 9.29 -6.73 -2.61
CA GLY A 37 9.84 -7.39 -3.80
C GLY A 37 8.92 -8.46 -4.42
N ARG A 38 7.66 -8.57 -3.97
CA ARG A 38 6.72 -9.64 -4.34
C ARG A 38 5.88 -9.31 -5.56
N TRP A 39 5.76 -8.04 -5.92
CA TRP A 39 4.80 -7.54 -6.91
C TRP A 39 5.47 -6.66 -7.96
N SER A 40 4.91 -6.67 -9.16
CA SER A 40 5.29 -5.74 -10.21
C SER A 40 5.02 -4.29 -9.78
N PRO A 41 6.00 -3.36 -9.95
CA PRO A 41 5.77 -1.94 -9.73
C PRO A 41 4.58 -1.40 -10.53
N ASP A 42 4.39 -1.88 -11.76
CA ASP A 42 3.26 -1.47 -12.60
C ASP A 42 1.90 -1.90 -12.00
N ALA A 43 1.84 -3.07 -11.35
CA ALA A 43 0.64 -3.54 -10.65
C ALA A 43 0.33 -2.71 -9.38
N ILE A 44 1.39 -2.31 -8.66
CA ILE A 44 1.30 -1.43 -7.49
C ILE A 44 0.75 -0.07 -7.92
N GLU A 45 1.41 0.62 -8.85
CA GLU A 45 1.02 1.95 -9.36
C GLU A 45 -0.42 1.95 -9.89
N ARG A 46 -0.82 0.88 -10.59
CA ARG A 46 -2.18 0.73 -11.08
C ARG A 46 -3.21 0.63 -9.95
N SER A 47 -2.87 -0.03 -8.85
CA SER A 47 -3.73 -0.13 -7.66
C SER A 47 -3.85 1.18 -6.89
N LEU A 48 -2.83 2.02 -6.97
CA LEU A 48 -2.86 3.37 -6.40
C LEU A 48 -3.68 4.36 -7.25
N ALA A 49 -4.13 3.94 -8.44
CA ALA A 49 -4.77 4.73 -9.47
C ALA A 49 -3.86 5.83 -10.04
N HIS A 50 -2.55 5.62 -9.99
CA HIS A 50 -1.60 6.45 -10.70
C HIS A 50 -1.68 6.15 -12.20
N MET A 51 -1.57 7.19 -13.01
CA MET A 51 -1.52 7.06 -14.46
C MET A 51 -0.08 6.78 -14.87
N ASP A 52 0.11 5.83 -15.78
CA ASP A 52 1.40 5.61 -16.42
C ASP A 52 1.81 6.89 -17.15
N THR A 53 3.04 7.36 -16.91
CA THR A 53 3.60 8.54 -17.57
C THR A 53 3.77 8.31 -19.07
N ASN A 54 3.83 7.04 -19.51
CA ASN A 54 3.81 6.63 -20.90
C ASN A 54 2.40 6.22 -21.33
N ALA A 55 1.72 7.16 -22.00
CA ALA A 55 0.36 6.97 -22.50
C ALA A 55 0.20 5.75 -23.44
N ILE A 56 1.26 5.34 -24.15
CA ILE A 56 1.23 4.17 -25.05
C ILE A 56 1.19 2.87 -24.22
N ARG A 57 2.04 2.74 -23.19
CA ARG A 57 1.99 1.59 -22.26
C ARG A 57 0.64 1.49 -21.55
N GLY A 58 0.10 2.63 -21.11
CA GLY A 58 -1.21 2.70 -20.44
C GLY A 58 -2.39 2.19 -21.29
N ILE A 59 -2.30 2.26 -22.63
CA ILE A 59 -3.33 1.72 -23.53
C ILE A 59 -3.33 0.18 -23.53
N TYR A 60 -2.16 -0.44 -23.61
CA TYR A 60 -2.02 -1.90 -23.71
C TYR A 60 -2.05 -2.62 -22.34
N ASN A 61 -1.71 -1.92 -21.25
CA ASN A 61 -1.58 -2.52 -19.91
C ASN A 61 -2.87 -2.57 -19.08
N ARG A 62 -4.05 -2.25 -19.64
CA ARG A 62 -5.30 -2.19 -18.85
C ARG A 62 -5.72 -3.54 -18.23
N GLY A 63 -5.47 -4.65 -18.91
CA GLY A 63 -5.90 -5.99 -18.48
C GLY A 63 -4.83 -6.82 -17.79
N LEU A 64 -3.56 -6.42 -17.85
CA LEU A 64 -2.43 -7.32 -17.57
C LEU A 64 -2.20 -7.65 -16.09
N TYR A 65 -2.78 -6.88 -15.16
CA TYR A 65 -2.43 -7.00 -13.74
C TYR A 65 -3.60 -7.35 -12.82
N TRP A 66 -4.79 -7.70 -13.33
CA TRP A 66 -5.95 -7.94 -12.46
C TRP A 66 -5.68 -9.03 -11.42
N GLY A 67 -5.22 -10.21 -11.86
CA GLY A 67 -4.93 -11.33 -10.95
C GLY A 67 -3.86 -10.99 -9.92
N GLU A 68 -2.77 -10.35 -10.35
CA GLU A 68 -1.70 -9.90 -9.46
C GLU A 68 -2.19 -8.87 -8.45
N ARG A 69 -3.00 -7.90 -8.86
CA ARG A 69 -3.58 -6.90 -7.97
C ARG A 69 -4.51 -7.52 -6.93
N THR A 70 -5.31 -8.53 -7.31
CA THR A 70 -6.16 -9.26 -6.37
C THR A 70 -5.31 -10.01 -5.34
N ALA A 71 -4.29 -10.76 -5.78
CA ALA A 71 -3.39 -11.46 -4.88
C ALA A 71 -2.63 -10.50 -3.95
N MET A 72 -2.17 -9.37 -4.48
CA MET A 72 -1.49 -8.32 -3.75
C MET A 72 -2.36 -7.70 -2.66
N HIS A 73 -3.62 -7.37 -2.97
CA HIS A 73 -4.54 -6.82 -1.99
C HIS A 73 -4.92 -7.84 -0.91
N GLN A 74 -5.04 -9.13 -1.27
CA GLN A 74 -5.27 -10.18 -0.28
C GLN A 74 -4.08 -10.32 0.66
N TRP A 75 -2.86 -10.43 0.11
CA TRP A 75 -1.65 -10.51 0.90
C TRP A 75 -1.48 -9.32 1.85
N TRP A 76 -1.79 -8.11 1.38
CA TRP A 76 -1.80 -6.91 2.22
C TRP A 76 -2.82 -6.99 3.35
N SER A 77 -4.03 -7.50 3.08
CA SER A 77 -5.04 -7.72 4.12
C SER A 77 -4.56 -8.71 5.17
N ASP A 78 -3.99 -9.84 4.73
CA ASP A 78 -3.49 -10.88 5.63
C ASP A 78 -2.36 -10.35 6.52
N TYR A 79 -1.49 -9.49 5.98
CA TYR A 79 -0.44 -8.81 6.75
C TYR A 79 -1.03 -7.89 7.83
N LEU A 80 -2.07 -7.11 7.50
CA LEU A 80 -2.75 -6.25 8.48
C LEU A 80 -3.46 -7.05 9.57
N ASP A 81 -4.04 -8.20 9.22
CA ASP A 81 -4.68 -9.10 10.19
C ASP A 81 -3.63 -9.72 11.14
N GLN A 82 -2.46 -10.11 10.64
CA GLN A 82 -1.35 -10.59 11.47
C GLN A 82 -0.86 -9.51 12.46
N LEU A 83 -0.72 -8.27 11.99
CA LEU A 83 -0.37 -7.14 12.86
C LEU A 83 -1.42 -6.90 13.96
N ARG A 84 -2.72 -7.03 13.62
CA ARG A 84 -3.81 -6.90 14.59
C ARG A 84 -3.78 -7.99 15.64
N GLU A 85 -3.45 -9.22 15.25
CA GLU A 85 -3.39 -10.39 16.14
C GLU A 85 -2.12 -10.43 17.00
N GLY A 86 -1.17 -9.52 16.75
CA GLY A 86 0.10 -9.47 17.48
C GLY A 86 1.05 -10.61 17.11
N VAL A 87 0.87 -11.21 15.94
CA VAL A 87 1.78 -12.23 15.41
C VAL A 87 3.09 -11.56 15.02
N GLU A 88 4.22 -12.19 15.35
CA GLU A 88 5.51 -11.76 14.81
C GLU A 88 5.47 -11.86 13.29
N VAL A 89 5.36 -10.71 12.63
CA VAL A 89 5.44 -10.60 11.18
C VAL A 89 6.90 -10.65 10.74
N GLU A 90 7.19 -11.43 9.69
CA GLU A 90 8.52 -11.44 9.11
C GLU A 90 8.94 -10.03 8.69
N PRO A 91 10.15 -9.58 9.04
CA PRO A 91 10.68 -8.32 8.58
C PRO A 91 10.67 -8.25 7.05
N LEU A 92 10.25 -7.10 6.52
CA LEU A 92 10.29 -6.79 5.09
C LEU A 92 11.74 -6.50 4.67
N THR A 93 12.64 -7.47 4.82
CA THR A 93 14.06 -7.26 4.52
C THR A 93 14.38 -7.70 3.10
N GLY A 94 14.34 -6.73 2.19
CA GLY A 94 15.28 -6.64 1.06
C GLY A 94 16.52 -5.81 1.40
N HIS A 95 16.39 -4.83 2.30
CA HIS A 95 17.52 -4.10 2.90
C HIS A 95 17.25 -3.86 4.39
N ALA A 96 18.06 -4.50 5.23
CA ALA A 96 18.03 -4.30 6.67
C ALA A 96 18.46 -2.85 6.99
N TYR A 97 17.50 -1.95 7.18
CA TYR A 97 17.73 -0.77 7.99
C TYR A 97 17.61 -1.20 9.45
N ASP A 98 18.77 -1.33 10.10
CA ASP A 98 18.91 -1.57 11.53
C ASP A 98 18.28 -0.41 12.31
N LEU A 99 17.04 -0.59 12.78
CA LEU A 99 16.31 0.39 13.58
C LEU A 99 16.84 0.49 15.03
N ARG A 100 18.01 -0.08 15.37
CA ARG A 100 18.62 0.04 16.71
C ARG A 100 19.72 1.11 16.81
N ARG A 101 19.84 2.01 15.84
CA ARG A 101 20.64 3.24 15.95
C ARG A 101 19.79 4.49 15.81
N ALA A 102 19.18 4.91 16.92
CA ALA A 102 18.88 6.31 17.25
C ALA A 102 18.93 6.45 18.78
#